data_AF-A0A848FA75-F1
#
_entry.id   AF-A0A848FA75-F1
#
_cell.length_a   1.000
_cell.length_b   1.000
_cell.length_c   1.000
_cell.angle_alpha   90.00
_cell.angle_beta   90.00
_cell.angle_gamma   90.00
#
_symmetry.space_group_name_H-M   'P 1'
#
loop_
_entity.id
_entity.type
_entity.pdbx_description
1 polymer ?
#
loop_
_entity_poly.entity_id
_entity_poly.type
_entity_poly.pdbx_seq_one_letter_code
_entity_poly.pdbx_strand_id
1 'polypeptide(L)'
;MDLITGNAYDTDTRGTGWFLGFSDWTRHGPGELLHVPRQQALSGLCAKWFDHPAGHDSGDAKPVSEGRTVSILVSEGSAFRIEFSGRADFPEDTTEVVLLRRPGDFAAWGAGLYHRWHCLERSTVMSLRWNPA
;
A
#
# COMPACT_ATOMS: atom_id res chain seq x y z
N MET A 1 19.76 -18.50 -17.82
CA MET A 1 18.68 -17.60 -18.28
C MET A 1 17.84 -17.32 -17.06
N ASP A 2 17.86 -16.08 -16.59
CA ASP A 2 17.25 -15.71 -15.32
C ASP A 2 15.84 -15.19 -15.58
N LEU A 3 14.92 -16.12 -15.83
CA LEU A 3 13.50 -15.86 -16.10
C LEU A 3 12.67 -16.51 -14.99
N ILE A 4 11.92 -15.70 -14.25
CA ILE A 4 10.94 -16.13 -13.26
C ILE A 4 9.55 -15.77 -13.82
N THR A 5 8.65 -16.75 -13.87
CA THR A 5 7.27 -16.57 -14.38
C THR A 5 6.28 -17.30 -13.47
N GLY A 6 5.03 -16.86 -13.46
CA GLY A 6 3.96 -17.41 -12.63
C GLY A 6 2.81 -16.42 -12.47
N ASN A 7 1.78 -16.80 -11.71
CA ASN A 7 0.70 -15.89 -11.33
C ASN A 7 1.02 -15.24 -9.98
N ALA A 8 0.93 -13.91 -9.89
CA ALA A 8 1.19 -13.14 -8.67
C ALA A 8 0.36 -13.60 -7.46
N TYR A 9 -0.85 -14.11 -7.70
CA TYR A 9 -1.77 -14.61 -6.68
C TYR A 9 -1.30 -15.93 -6.06
N ASP A 10 -0.83 -16.85 -6.90
CA ASP A 10 -0.43 -18.19 -6.49
C ASP A 10 1.02 -18.23 -5.95
N THR A 11 1.78 -17.15 -6.13
CA THR A 11 3.19 -17.10 -5.79
C THR A 11 3.36 -16.83 -4.28
N ASP A 12 3.82 -17.84 -3.53
CA ASP A 12 4.13 -17.69 -2.10
C ASP A 12 5.24 -16.64 -1.89
N THR A 13 4.81 -15.48 -1.39
CA THR A 13 5.65 -14.32 -1.15
C THR A 13 6.64 -14.50 -0.02
N ARG A 14 6.45 -15.51 0.84
CA ARG A 14 7.18 -15.67 2.11
C ARG A 14 7.26 -14.37 2.93
N GLY A 15 6.27 -13.50 2.80
CA GLY A 15 6.16 -12.24 3.51
C GLY A 15 6.97 -11.07 2.94
N THR A 16 7.65 -11.22 1.79
CA THR A 16 8.56 -10.17 1.27
C THR A 16 7.90 -9.15 0.33
N GLY A 17 6.67 -9.41 -0.14
CA GLY A 17 6.04 -8.61 -1.21
C GLY A 17 6.71 -8.81 -2.59
N TRP A 18 6.05 -8.41 -3.68
CA TRP A 18 6.48 -8.75 -5.05
C TRP A 18 6.62 -7.58 -6.05
N PHE A 19 7.49 -7.87 -7.03
CA PHE A 19 7.81 -7.26 -8.33
C PHE A 19 8.89 -6.17 -8.38
N LEU A 20 8.89 -5.14 -7.53
CA LEU A 20 9.92 -4.08 -7.60
C LEU A 20 10.31 -3.56 -6.21
N GLY A 21 11.54 -3.84 -5.78
CA GLY A 21 12.19 -3.43 -4.53
C GLY A 21 13.55 -4.15 -4.31
N PHE A 22 14.45 -3.61 -3.46
CA PHE A 22 15.81 -4.16 -3.25
C PHE A 22 15.95 -5.06 -2.00
N SER A 23 16.41 -6.30 -2.26
CA SER A 23 17.43 -7.13 -1.57
C SER A 23 17.25 -7.67 -0.13
N ASP A 24 18.26 -8.48 0.23
CA ASP A 24 18.45 -9.47 1.29
C ASP A 24 18.30 -8.99 2.76
N TRP A 25 17.63 -7.88 3.05
CA TRP A 25 17.80 -7.13 4.30
C TRP A 25 16.52 -6.62 5.00
N THR A 26 15.30 -6.78 4.47
CA THR A 26 14.08 -6.43 5.27
C THR A 26 13.85 -7.38 6.47
N ARG A 27 14.91 -8.06 6.92
CA ARG A 27 14.93 -9.47 7.22
C ARG A 27 14.44 -9.86 8.61
N HIS A 28 14.34 -9.02 9.65
CA HIS A 28 13.93 -9.52 10.98
C HIS A 28 13.20 -8.50 11.89
N GLY A 29 11.94 -8.83 12.27
CA GLY A 29 11.22 -8.29 13.45
C GLY A 29 9.71 -8.07 13.22
N PRO A 30 8.80 -8.58 14.10
CA PRO A 30 7.36 -8.50 13.85
C PRO A 30 6.83 -7.09 14.13
N GLY A 31 6.28 -6.43 13.12
CA GLY A 31 5.49 -5.20 13.27
C GLY A 31 6.01 -3.94 12.59
N GLU A 32 7.12 -3.98 11.84
CA GLU A 32 7.68 -2.79 11.20
C GLU A 32 7.60 -2.87 9.66
N LEU A 33 6.48 -2.38 9.10
CA LEU A 33 6.40 -2.02 7.69
C LEU A 33 7.02 -0.64 7.49
N LEU A 34 8.35 -0.54 7.60
CA LEU A 34 9.08 0.68 7.29
C LEU A 34 9.06 0.94 5.78
N HIS A 35 8.54 2.09 5.39
CA HIS A 35 8.83 2.69 4.09
C HIS A 35 9.83 3.86 4.29
N VAL A 36 11.10 3.46 4.51
CA VAL A 36 12.39 4.21 4.51
C VAL A 36 12.71 5.24 5.62
N PRO A 37 13.56 4.89 6.63
CA PRO A 37 14.21 5.85 7.54
C PRO A 37 15.47 6.60 7.03
N ARG A 38 15.78 7.69 7.73
CA ARG A 38 16.31 9.01 7.33
C ARG A 38 17.69 9.15 6.65
N GLN A 39 18.53 8.12 6.45
CA GLN A 39 19.98 8.32 6.22
C GLN A 39 20.59 7.70 4.94
N GLN A 40 19.81 7.19 3.97
CA GLN A 40 20.38 6.58 2.75
C GLN A 40 19.80 7.11 1.43
N ALA A 41 20.67 7.20 0.42
CA ALA A 41 20.41 7.76 -0.91
C ALA A 41 19.92 6.70 -1.92
N LEU A 42 18.90 7.09 -2.69
CA LEU A 42 18.18 6.36 -3.74
C LEU A 42 17.80 4.90 -3.44
N SER A 43 17.09 4.74 -2.34
CA SER A 43 16.09 3.70 -2.11
C SER A 43 14.73 4.40 -2.19
N GLY A 44 13.66 3.79 -2.71
CA GLY A 44 12.43 4.59 -2.76
C GLY A 44 11.25 4.00 -3.48
N LEU A 45 11.39 3.46 -4.70
CA LEU A 45 10.25 2.85 -5.36
C LEU A 45 9.93 1.52 -4.69
N CYS A 46 8.82 1.47 -3.96
CA CYS A 46 8.20 0.23 -3.52
C CYS A 46 6.95 0.00 -4.36
N ALA A 47 6.94 -1.08 -5.14
CA ALA A 47 5.71 -1.59 -5.73
C ALA A 47 5.22 -2.77 -4.90
N LYS A 48 3.92 -2.78 -4.58
CA LYS A 48 3.24 -3.88 -3.92
C LYS A 48 1.99 -4.24 -4.69
N TRP A 49 1.79 -5.53 -4.87
CA TRP A 49 0.52 -6.12 -5.30
C TRP A 49 -0.07 -6.90 -4.13
N PHE A 50 -1.34 -6.66 -3.80
CA PHE A 50 -2.02 -7.45 -2.78
C PHE A 50 -3.49 -7.64 -3.10
N ASP A 51 -3.96 -8.87 -2.96
CA ASP A 51 -5.36 -9.23 -3.09
C ASP A 51 -6.01 -9.29 -1.71
N HIS A 52 -6.80 -8.27 -1.39
CA HIS A 52 -7.47 -8.13 -0.11
C HIS A 52 -8.78 -8.94 -0.10
N PRO A 53 -8.96 -9.89 0.83
CA PRO A 53 -10.27 -10.49 1.07
C PRO A 53 -11.32 -9.44 1.46
N ALA A 54 -12.60 -9.74 1.21
CA ALA A 54 -13.69 -8.91 1.72
C ALA A 54 -13.65 -8.87 3.25
N GLY A 55 -13.82 -7.69 3.84
CA GLY A 55 -13.71 -7.43 5.26
C GLY A 55 -12.28 -7.19 5.77
N HIS A 56 -11.25 -7.34 4.94
CA HIS A 56 -9.87 -7.00 5.34
C HIS A 56 -9.72 -5.49 5.52
N ASP A 57 -9.05 -5.05 6.59
CA ASP A 57 -8.76 -3.64 6.86
C ASP A 57 -7.30 -3.42 7.25
N SER A 58 -6.89 -2.16 7.30
CA SER A 58 -5.51 -1.77 7.58
C SER A 58 -5.05 -1.91 9.04
N GLY A 59 -5.95 -2.25 9.96
CA GLY A 59 -5.74 -2.17 11.41
C GLY A 59 -5.74 -0.73 11.95
N ASP A 60 -5.56 -0.62 13.28
CA ASP A 60 -5.76 0.62 14.05
C ASP A 60 -4.59 1.61 14.00
N ALA A 61 -3.39 1.18 13.60
CA ALA A 61 -2.18 1.98 13.79
C ALA A 61 -1.27 1.96 12.55
N LYS A 62 -1.52 2.90 11.63
CA LYS A 62 -0.58 3.21 10.56
C LYS A 62 0.22 4.47 10.86
N PRO A 63 1.54 4.48 10.60
CA PRO A 63 2.33 5.70 10.67
C PRO A 63 1.85 6.71 9.63
N VAL A 64 2.12 7.99 9.90
CA VAL A 64 1.91 9.07 8.93
C VAL A 64 2.72 8.81 7.67
N SER A 65 2.17 9.21 6.51
CA SER A 65 2.88 9.05 5.24
C SER A 65 4.10 9.97 5.18
N GLU A 66 5.27 9.45 4.76
CA GLU A 66 6.53 10.22 4.65
C GLU A 66 6.90 10.58 3.21
N GLY A 67 6.45 9.79 2.22
CA GLY A 67 6.75 9.96 0.80
C GLY A 67 5.52 10.26 -0.07
N ARG A 68 5.60 9.90 -1.35
CA ARG A 68 4.46 9.83 -2.27
C ARG A 68 3.96 8.41 -2.34
N THR A 69 2.65 8.23 -2.41
CA THR A 69 2.02 6.92 -2.62
C THR A 69 0.91 7.04 -3.65
N VAL A 70 0.75 6.00 -4.47
CA VAL A 70 -0.41 5.77 -5.33
C VAL A 70 -0.92 4.37 -5.04
N SER A 71 -2.23 4.22 -4.83
CA SER A 71 -2.91 2.91 -4.81
C SER A 71 -3.91 2.87 -5.95
N ILE A 72 -3.84 1.82 -6.76
CA ILE A 72 -4.64 1.60 -7.97
C ILE A 72 -5.40 0.29 -7.81
N LEU A 73 -6.73 0.33 -7.96
CA LEU A 73 -7.55 -0.87 -8.03
C LEU A 73 -7.35 -1.55 -9.38
N VAL A 74 -7.09 -2.86 -9.39
CA VAL A 74 -6.81 -3.60 -10.63
C VAL A 74 -7.79 -4.74 -10.89
N SER A 75 -8.63 -5.10 -9.92
CA SER A 75 -9.68 -6.11 -10.06
C SER A 75 -11.04 -5.51 -10.39
N GLU A 76 -11.87 -6.28 -11.09
CA GLU A 76 -13.28 -5.97 -11.32
C GLU A 76 -14.15 -6.43 -10.13
N GLY A 77 -15.41 -5.97 -10.08
CA GLY A 77 -16.38 -6.39 -9.06
C GLY A 77 -15.87 -6.15 -7.64
N SER A 78 -15.26 -4.98 -7.41
CA SER A 78 -14.50 -4.67 -6.20
C SER A 78 -15.00 -3.38 -5.55
N ALA A 79 -14.72 -3.22 -4.25
CA ALA A 79 -15.02 -2.01 -3.50
C ALA A 79 -13.96 -1.81 -2.40
N PHE A 80 -13.06 -0.86 -2.62
CA PHE A 80 -11.95 -0.55 -1.72
C PHE A 80 -12.04 0.90 -1.26
N ARG A 81 -12.26 1.11 0.05
CA ARG A 81 -12.36 2.43 0.66
C ARG A 81 -11.03 2.84 1.26
N ILE A 82 -10.61 4.07 1.01
CA ILE A 82 -9.43 4.69 1.63
C ILE A 82 -9.89 5.97 2.32
N GLU A 83 -9.48 6.14 3.55
CA GLU A 83 -9.74 7.34 4.35
C GLU A 83 -8.43 8.07 4.58
N PHE A 84 -8.45 9.40 4.46
CA PHE A 84 -7.30 10.28 4.60
C PHE A 84 -7.58 11.35 5.64
N SER A 85 -6.60 11.64 6.49
CA SER A 85 -6.70 12.68 7.51
C SER A 85 -5.36 13.36 7.74
N GLY A 86 -5.39 14.66 8.06
CA GLY A 86 -4.22 15.37 8.56
C GLY A 86 -3.86 15.03 10.01
N ARG A 87 -4.71 14.25 10.70
CA ARG A 87 -4.56 13.88 12.11
C ARG A 87 -4.76 12.38 12.34
N ALA A 88 -4.02 11.82 13.30
CA ALA A 88 -4.03 10.39 13.61
C ALA A 88 -5.37 9.86 14.14
N ASP A 89 -6.21 10.74 14.68
CA ASP A 89 -7.51 10.42 15.28
C ASP A 89 -8.67 10.36 14.27
N PHE A 90 -8.42 10.67 12.98
CA PHE A 90 -9.43 10.66 11.90
C PHE A 90 -10.75 11.34 12.31
N PRO A 91 -10.74 12.64 12.66
CA PRO A 91 -11.98 13.32 13.04
C PRO A 91 -12.90 13.43 11.83
N GLU A 92 -14.19 13.14 12.03
CA GLU A 92 -15.17 12.97 10.94
C GLU A 92 -15.32 14.20 10.05
N ASP A 93 -15.11 15.39 10.60
CA ASP A 93 -15.26 16.68 9.91
C ASP A 93 -14.13 17.01 8.93
N THR A 94 -12.98 16.34 9.05
CA THR A 94 -11.79 16.60 8.22
C THR A 94 -11.23 15.33 7.58
N THR A 95 -11.93 14.20 7.73
CA THR A 95 -11.55 12.93 7.10
C THR A 95 -12.13 12.86 5.70
N GLU A 96 -11.25 12.76 4.71
CA GLU A 96 -11.62 12.58 3.31
C GLU A 96 -11.75 11.09 2.98
N VAL A 97 -12.79 10.72 2.25
CA VAL A 97 -13.09 9.33 1.91
C VAL A 97 -13.08 9.12 0.40
N VAL A 98 -12.26 8.19 -0.06
CA VAL A 98 -12.17 7.77 -1.47
C VAL A 98 -12.63 6.32 -1.60
N LEU A 99 -13.54 6.05 -2.54
CA LEU A 99 -14.01 4.70 -2.86
C LEU A 99 -13.59 4.31 -4.27
N LEU A 100 -12.79 3.25 -4.39
CA LEU A 100 -12.36 2.66 -5.66
C LEU A 100 -13.29 1.50 -6.00
N ARG A 101 -13.90 1.48 -7.20
CA ARG A 101 -14.87 0.44 -7.62
C ARG A 101 -14.58 -0.19 -8.97
N ARG A 102 -13.80 0.47 -9.82
CA ARG A 102 -13.48 0.02 -11.17
C ARG A 102 -11.96 -0.15 -11.34
N PRO A 103 -11.50 -1.12 -12.16
CA PRO A 103 -10.09 -1.19 -12.53
C PRO A 103 -9.60 0.16 -13.07
N GLY A 104 -8.46 0.61 -12.56
CA GLY A 104 -7.86 1.90 -12.88
C GLY A 104 -8.26 3.04 -11.92
N ASP A 105 -9.29 2.88 -11.09
CA ASP A 105 -9.56 3.84 -10.02
C ASP A 105 -8.35 3.91 -9.08
N PHE A 106 -7.90 5.13 -8.74
CA PHE A 106 -6.71 5.32 -7.94
C PHE A 106 -6.85 6.44 -6.92
N ALA A 107 -6.03 6.37 -5.87
CA ALA A 107 -5.77 7.46 -4.95
C ALA A 107 -4.27 7.73 -4.91
N ALA A 108 -3.88 8.99 -4.97
CA ALA A 108 -2.50 9.44 -4.88
C ALA A 108 -2.35 10.46 -3.75
N TRP A 109 -1.35 10.29 -2.89
CA TRP A 109 -1.15 11.17 -1.74
C TRP A 109 0.31 11.39 -1.41
N GLY A 110 0.57 12.45 -0.65
CA GLY A 110 1.90 12.86 -0.22
C GLY A 110 2.14 12.69 1.27
N ALA A 111 3.26 13.25 1.71
CA ALA A 111 3.68 13.24 3.09
C ALA A 111 2.70 14.03 3.98
N GLY A 112 2.64 13.66 5.27
CA GLY A 112 1.83 14.37 6.27
C GLY A 112 0.38 13.90 6.36
N LEU A 113 -0.05 12.95 5.52
CA LEU A 113 -1.38 12.36 5.60
C LEU A 113 -1.34 11.01 6.32
N TYR A 114 -2.19 10.89 7.34
CA TYR A 114 -2.62 9.60 7.87
C TYR A 114 -3.60 8.98 6.88
N HIS A 115 -3.54 7.66 6.73
CA HIS A 115 -4.50 6.94 5.90
C HIS A 115 -4.82 5.58 6.49
N ARG A 116 -6.08 5.14 6.34
CA ARG A 116 -6.54 3.77 6.61
C ARG A 116 -7.35 3.26 5.43
N TRP A 117 -7.42 1.95 5.27
CA TRP A 117 -8.19 1.36 4.16
C TRP A 117 -9.06 0.21 4.64
N HIS A 118 -10.15 -0.01 3.92
CA HIS A 118 -11.16 -1.02 4.19
C HIS A 118 -11.54 -1.70 2.86
N CYS A 119 -11.34 -3.01 2.79
CA CYS A 119 -11.74 -3.84 1.66
C CYS A 119 -13.19 -4.28 1.87
N LEU A 120 -14.15 -3.56 1.27
CA LEU A 120 -15.57 -3.84 1.44
C LEU A 120 -16.00 -5.07 0.62
N GLU A 121 -15.48 -5.17 -0.60
CA GLU A 121 -15.58 -6.34 -1.47
C GLU A 121 -14.17 -6.73 -1.91
N ARG A 122 -13.91 -8.02 -2.17
CA ARG A 122 -12.56 -8.53 -2.48
C ARG A 122 -11.91 -7.67 -3.56
N SER A 123 -10.73 -7.14 -3.26
CA SER A 123 -10.09 -6.12 -4.08
C SER A 123 -8.60 -6.39 -4.22
N THR A 124 -8.11 -6.43 -5.45
CA THR A 124 -6.68 -6.44 -5.74
C THR A 124 -6.21 -5.01 -5.98
N VAL A 125 -5.21 -4.58 -5.21
CA VAL A 125 -4.68 -3.22 -5.26
C VAL A 125 -3.18 -3.27 -5.55
N MET A 126 -2.76 -2.51 -6.56
CA MET A 126 -1.36 -2.20 -6.82
C MET A 126 -1.01 -0.88 -6.16
N SER A 127 -0.01 -0.87 -5.29
CA SER A 127 0.47 0.33 -4.60
C SER A 127 1.91 0.63 -4.98
N LEU A 128 2.16 1.88 -5.36
CA LEU A 128 3.47 2.44 -5.65
C LEU A 128 3.80 3.47 -4.57
N ARG A 129 5.01 3.42 -4.01
CA ARG A 129 5.48 4.42 -3.04
C ARG A 129 6.86 4.87 -3.42
N TRP A 130 7.17 6.17 -3.28
CA TRP A 130 8.49 6.71 -3.55
C TRP A 130 8.75 8.00 -2.78
N ASN A 131 10.01 8.27 -2.48
CA ASN A 131 10.44 9.56 -1.99
C ASN A 131 10.77 10.46 -3.18
N PRO A 132 10.22 11.68 -3.26
CA PRO A 132 10.65 12.65 -4.26
C PRO A 132 12.12 13.03 -4.01
N ALA A 133 12.87 13.29 -5.09
CA ALA A 133 14.28 13.68 -5.04
C ALA A 133 14.49 15.07 -4.42
#